data_AF-A0A105I6F6-F1
#
_entry.id   AF-A0A105I6F6-F1
#
_cell.length_a   1.000
_cell.length_b   1.000
_cell.length_c   1.000
_cell.angle_alpha   90.00
_cell.angle_beta   90.00
_cell.angle_gamma   90.00
#
_symmetry.space_group_name_H-M   'P 1'
#
loop_
_entity.id
_entity.type
_entity.pdbx_description
1 polymer ?
#
loop_
_entity_poly.entity_id
_entity_poly.type
_entity_poly.pdbx_seq_one_letter_code
_entity_poly.pdbx_strand_id
1 'polypeptide(L)'
;MAETPPTEFFIQGITKDGKKFRPSDWSERLAGVMACFGPGASGPNARLKYSLYVRPTMLGDLKCVILDSRLRDVEPMAFDFVLNFAKDNNLVVTEACELPDYDAKK
;
A
#
# COMPACT_ATOMS: atom_id res chain seq x y z
N MET A 1 13.14 20.79 11.14
CA MET A 1 11.89 20.98 10.39
C MET A 1 11.05 19.75 10.70
N ALA A 2 9.82 19.90 11.19
CA ALA A 2 8.96 18.73 11.36
C ALA A 2 8.64 18.23 9.95
N GLU A 3 9.29 17.15 9.52
CA GLU A 3 8.95 16.49 8.27
C GLU A 3 7.53 15.96 8.44
N THR A 4 6.58 16.53 7.71
CA THR A 4 5.21 16.01 7.66
C THR A 4 5.29 14.54 7.27
N PRO A 5 4.71 13.61 8.04
CA PRO A 5 4.72 12.21 7.67
C PRO A 5 4.10 12.05 6.28
N PRO A 6 4.64 11.17 5.43
CA PRO A 6 4.09 10.94 4.10
C PRO A 6 2.64 10.48 4.22
N THR A 7 1.81 10.94 3.28
CA THR A 7 0.42 10.50 3.19
C THR A 7 0.39 9.05 2.74
N GLU A 8 -0.33 8.20 3.47
CA GLU A 8 -0.55 6.81 3.07
C GLU A 8 -2.01 6.60 2.65
N PHE A 9 -2.22 5.74 1.66
CA PHE A 9 -3.54 5.30 1.22
C PHE A 9 -3.73 3.83 1.56
N PHE A 10 -4.83 3.52 2.23
CA PHE A 10 -5.25 2.16 2.55
C PHE A 10 -6.29 1.71 1.56
N ILE A 11 -5.90 0.81 0.66
CA ILE A 11 -6.81 0.11 -0.24
C ILE A 11 -7.31 -1.13 0.49
N GLN A 12 -8.59 -1.13 0.84
CA GLN A 12 -9.19 -2.20 1.63
C GLN A 12 -9.76 -3.28 0.71
N GLY A 13 -9.62 -4.55 1.11
CA GLY A 13 -10.17 -5.71 0.42
C GLY A 13 -11.69 -5.85 0.59
N ILE A 14 -12.39 -4.72 0.57
CA ILE A 14 -13.84 -4.59 0.60
C ILE A 14 -14.25 -3.59 -0.48
N THR A 15 -15.26 -3.93 -1.26
CA THR A 15 -15.81 -3.00 -2.24
C THR A 15 -16.64 -1.92 -1.56
N LYS A 16 -16.90 -0.82 -2.25
CA LYS A 16 -17.82 0.24 -1.77
C LYS A 16 -19.24 -0.27 -1.54
N ASP A 17 -19.60 -1.40 -2.13
CA ASP A 17 -20.87 -2.11 -1.93
C ASP A 17 -20.85 -3.05 -0.70
N GLY A 18 -19.76 -3.07 0.08
CA GLY A 18 -19.63 -3.87 1.30
C GLY A 18 -19.28 -5.34 1.08
N LYS A 19 -18.83 -5.73 -0.12
CA LYS A 19 -18.47 -7.13 -0.42
C LYS A 19 -16.96 -7.35 -0.26
N LYS A 20 -16.56 -8.47 0.35
CA LYS A 20 -15.15 -8.85 0.46
C LYS A 20 -14.57 -9.14 -0.93
N PHE A 21 -13.45 -8.49 -1.26
CA PHE A 21 -12.77 -8.66 -2.53
C PHE A 21 -12.02 -10.00 -2.57
N ARG A 22 -11.94 -10.59 -3.78
CA ARG A 22 -11.34 -11.90 -4.05
C ARG A 22 -10.46 -11.82 -5.29
N PRO A 23 -9.42 -12.68 -5.40
CA PRO A 23 -9.06 -13.76 -4.49
C PRO A 23 -8.44 -13.26 -3.17
N SER A 24 -8.28 -14.12 -2.16
CA SER A 24 -7.78 -13.70 -0.83
C SER A 24 -6.31 -13.30 -0.79
N ASP A 25 -5.55 -13.63 -1.84
CA ASP A 25 -4.14 -13.30 -2.03
C ASP A 25 -3.93 -12.07 -2.94
N TRP A 26 -4.99 -11.31 -3.22
CA TRP A 26 -4.93 -10.14 -4.11
C TRP A 26 -3.93 -9.07 -3.63
N SER A 27 -3.84 -8.85 -2.31
CA SER A 27 -2.95 -7.85 -1.72
C SER A 27 -1.48 -8.20 -1.95
N GLU A 28 -1.13 -9.47 -1.74
CA GLU A 28 0.20 -10.02 -1.96
C GLU A 28 0.56 -10.00 -3.44
N ARG A 29 -0.40 -10.28 -4.32
CA ARG A 29 -0.21 -10.18 -5.78
C ARG A 29 0.07 -8.75 -6.19
N LEU A 30 -0.76 -7.79 -5.78
CA LEU A 30 -0.59 -6.37 -6.12
C LEU A 30 0.75 -5.83 -5.61
N ALA A 31 1.09 -6.11 -4.35
CA ALA A 31 2.38 -5.72 -3.78
C ALA A 31 3.57 -6.40 -4.48
N GLY A 32 3.42 -7.64 -4.93
CA GLY A 32 4.42 -8.36 -5.70
C GLY A 32 4.72 -7.72 -7.05
N VAL A 33 3.70 -7.22 -7.77
CA VAL A 33 3.91 -6.45 -9.02
C VAL A 33 4.69 -5.16 -8.73
N MET A 34 4.49 -4.57 -7.56
CA MET A 34 5.11 -3.31 -7.16
C MET A 34 6.50 -3.48 -6.53
N ALA A 35 6.98 -4.71 -6.30
CA ALA A 35 8.25 -4.99 -5.62
C ALA A 35 9.48 -4.32 -6.27
N CYS A 36 9.42 -4.04 -7.58
CA CYS A 36 10.51 -3.42 -8.33
C CYS A 36 10.64 -1.90 -8.13
N PHE A 37 9.73 -1.25 -7.39
CA PHE A 37 9.76 0.20 -7.18
C PHE A 37 10.33 0.55 -5.81
N GLY A 38 11.29 1.47 -5.77
CA GLY A 38 11.86 2.03 -4.55
C GLY A 38 13.24 1.52 -4.13
N PRO A 39 13.79 2.08 -3.04
CA PRO A 39 15.15 1.76 -2.62
C PRO A 39 15.25 0.30 -2.16
N GLY A 40 16.29 -0.40 -2.63
CA GLY A 40 16.46 -1.83 -2.38
C GLY A 40 15.77 -2.77 -3.38
N ALA A 41 15.10 -2.22 -4.41
CA ALA A 41 14.54 -2.99 -5.53
C ALA A 41 15.60 -3.59 -6.47
N SER A 42 16.89 -3.36 -6.21
CA SER A 42 18.03 -3.89 -6.96
C SER A 42 18.98 -4.65 -6.03
N GLY A 43 19.57 -5.74 -6.52
CA GLY A 43 20.54 -6.57 -5.79
C GLY A 43 20.04 -7.98 -5.48
N PRO A 44 20.88 -8.81 -4.84
CA PRO A 44 20.51 -10.17 -4.46
C PRO A 44 19.26 -10.14 -3.56
N ASN A 45 18.28 -11.00 -3.85
CA ASN A 45 17.01 -11.12 -3.12
C ASN A 45 16.02 -9.95 -3.24
N ALA A 46 16.26 -8.94 -4.10
CA ALA A 46 15.31 -7.83 -4.28
C ALA A 46 13.91 -8.30 -4.70
N ARG A 47 13.82 -9.35 -5.54
CA ARG A 47 12.55 -9.95 -5.96
C ARG A 47 11.79 -10.69 -4.85
N LEU A 48 12.43 -10.94 -3.70
CA LEU A 48 11.83 -11.66 -2.57
C LEU A 48 11.21 -10.71 -1.54
N LYS A 49 11.27 -9.39 -1.76
CA LYS A 49 10.78 -8.37 -0.84
C LYS A 49 9.73 -7.51 -1.52
N TYR A 50 8.75 -7.06 -0.75
CA TYR A 50 7.82 -6.02 -1.20
C TYR A 50 8.51 -4.65 -1.22
N SER A 51 7.97 -3.74 -2.03
CA SER A 51 8.38 -2.33 -2.02
C SER A 51 8.05 -1.69 -0.68
N LEU A 52 8.88 -0.73 -0.26
CA LEU A 52 8.55 0.14 0.88
C LEU A 52 7.28 0.97 0.62
N TYR A 53 6.99 1.27 -0.65
CA TYR A 53 5.88 2.13 -1.03
C TYR A 53 4.55 1.39 -1.23
N VAL A 54 4.60 0.08 -1.47
CA VAL A 54 3.39 -0.74 -1.67
C VAL A 54 3.51 -2.02 -0.88
N ARG A 55 2.75 -2.11 0.22
CA ARG A 55 2.90 -3.17 1.23
C ARG A 55 1.56 -3.86 1.48
N PRO A 56 1.49 -5.21 1.48
CA PRO A 56 0.30 -5.90 1.91
C PRO A 56 0.18 -5.82 3.44
N THR A 57 -1.04 -5.63 3.94
CA THR A 57 -1.34 -5.61 5.38
C THR A 57 -2.69 -6.25 5.66
N MET A 58 -3.03 -6.37 6.95
CA MET A 58 -4.33 -6.83 7.43
C MET A 58 -4.94 -5.76 8.33
N LEU A 59 -6.19 -5.40 8.06
CA LEU A 59 -7.01 -4.59 8.96
C LEU A 59 -8.11 -5.49 9.52
N GLY A 60 -7.90 -6.03 10.72
CA GLY A 60 -8.72 -7.13 11.24
C GLY A 60 -8.62 -8.36 10.32
N ASP A 61 -9.76 -8.83 9.81
CA ASP A 61 -9.86 -9.97 8.88
C ASP A 61 -9.86 -9.57 7.40
N LEU A 62 -9.69 -8.28 7.10
CA LEU A 62 -9.64 -7.75 5.73
C LEU A 62 -8.18 -7.61 5.27
N LYS A 63 -7.92 -8.19 4.10
CA LYS A 63 -6.68 -7.99 3.36
C LYS A 63 -6.65 -6.57 2.81
N CYS A 64 -5.56 -5.86 2.99
CA CYS A 64 -5.41 -4.47 2.56
C CYS A 64 -4.05 -4.25 1.89
N VAL A 65 -3.92 -3.16 1.16
CA VAL A 65 -2.65 -2.67 0.61
C VAL A 65 -2.45 -1.23 1.07
N ILE A 66 -1.26 -0.95 1.61
CA ILE A 66 -0.79 0.40 1.91
C ILE A 66 -0.06 0.92 0.69
N LEU A 67 -0.40 2.12 0.24
CA LEU A 67 0.26 2.87 -0.82
C LEU A 67 0.80 4.19 -0.26
N ASP A 68 2.11 4.39 -0.34
CA ASP A 68 2.79 5.60 0.10
C ASP A 68 2.79 6.67 -1.01
N SER A 69 2.43 7.91 -0.68
CA SER A 69 2.42 9.04 -1.62
C SER A 69 3.77 9.31 -2.27
N ARG A 70 4.88 8.97 -1.61
CA ARG A 70 6.25 9.14 -2.13
C ARG A 70 6.51 8.30 -3.39
N LEU A 71 5.73 7.23 -3.63
CA LEU A 71 5.81 6.52 -4.91
C LEU A 71 5.48 7.43 -6.08
N ARG A 72 4.58 8.40 -5.90
CA ARG A 72 4.21 9.34 -6.96
C ARG A 72 5.39 10.20 -7.40
N ASP A 73 6.29 10.55 -6.48
CA ASP A 73 7.48 11.34 -6.80
C ASP A 73 8.56 10.51 -7.49
N VAL A 74 8.58 9.19 -7.25
CA VAL A 74 9.55 8.26 -7.81
C VAL A 74 9.11 7.72 -9.18
N GLU A 75 7.89 7.20 -9.24
CA GLU A 75 7.30 6.61 -10.44
C GLU A 75 5.78 6.88 -10.45
N PRO A 76 5.34 8.02 -11.02
CA PRO A 76 3.94 8.42 -11.05
C PRO A 76 3.02 7.36 -11.68
N MET A 77 3.50 6.66 -12.73
CA MET A 77 2.67 5.67 -13.42
C MET A 77 2.39 4.45 -12.53
N ALA A 78 3.33 4.06 -11.67
CA ALA A 78 3.13 2.98 -10.71
C ALA A 78 2.14 3.38 -9.61
N PHE A 79 2.22 4.62 -9.13
CA PHE A 79 1.25 5.17 -8.18
C PHE A 79 -0.17 5.17 -8.76
N ASP A 80 -0.32 5.71 -9.98
CA ASP A 80 -1.61 5.73 -10.67
C ASP A 80 -2.12 4.33 -10.99
N PHE A 81 -1.25 3.37 -11.32
CA PHE A 81 -1.63 1.97 -11.51
C PHE A 81 -2.30 1.39 -10.26
N VAL A 82 -1.73 1.62 -9.07
CA VAL A 82 -2.27 1.07 -7.81
C VAL A 82 -3.60 1.74 -7.45
N LEU A 83 -3.74 3.05 -7.64
CA LEU A 83 -5.02 3.73 -7.42
C LEU A 83 -6.09 3.34 -8.45
N ASN A 84 -5.72 3.19 -9.72
CA ASN A 84 -6.64 2.74 -10.76
C ASN A 84 -7.08 1.29 -10.51
N PHE A 85 -6.19 0.42 -10.04
CA PHE A 85 -6.57 -0.93 -9.62
C PHE A 85 -7.69 -0.89 -8.56
N ALA A 86 -7.57 -0.03 -7.54
CA ALA A 86 -8.61 0.12 -6.53
C ALA A 86 -9.92 0.64 -7.12
N LYS A 87 -9.83 1.65 -8.01
CA LYS A 87 -10.99 2.24 -8.68
C LYS A 87 -11.74 1.24 -9.55
N ASP A 88 -11.03 0.50 -10.39
CA ASP A 88 -11.59 -0.46 -11.34
C ASP A 88 -12.27 -1.64 -10.64
N ASN A 89 -11.76 -2.01 -9.46
CA ASN A 89 -12.34 -3.06 -8.62
C ASN A 89 -13.35 -2.54 -7.59
N ASN A 90 -13.73 -1.26 -7.67
CA ASN A 90 -14.65 -0.58 -6.75
C ASN A 90 -14.25 -0.74 -5.27
N LEU A 91 -12.95 -0.75 -4.95
CA LEU A 91 -12.44 -0.91 -3.59
C LEU A 91 -12.58 0.37 -2.79
N VAL A 92 -12.74 0.20 -1.47
CA VAL A 92 -12.66 1.31 -0.52
C VAL A 92 -11.20 1.75 -0.40
N VAL A 93 -10.97 3.05 -0.54
CA VAL A 93 -9.66 3.69 -0.35
C VAL A 93 -9.82 4.76 0.72
N THR A 94 -8.98 4.71 1.74
CA THR A 94 -8.95 5.68 2.83
C THR A 94 -7.57 6.28 2.96
N GLU A 95 -7.49 7.61 3.01
CA GLU A 95 -6.25 8.31 3.34
C GLU A 95 -6.00 8.20 4.85
N ALA A 96 -4.77 7.87 5.23
CA ALA A 96 -4.33 7.84 6.60
C ALA A 96 -2.99 8.58 6.72
N CYS A 97 -2.88 9.40 7.76
CA CYS A 97 -1.58 9.86 8.22
C CYS A 97 -1.09 8.85 9.25
N GLU A 98 0.11 8.30 9.08
CA GLU A 98 0.77 7.60 10.19
C GLU A 98 0.88 8.59 11.36
N LEU A 99 0.18 8.30 12.46
CA LEU A 99 0.43 8.99 13.71
C LEU A 99 1.78 8.47 14.21
N PRO A 100 2.75 9.34 14.53
CA PRO A 100 4.02 8.88 15.07
C PRO A 100 3.75 8.04 16.33
N ASP A 101 4.43 6.91 16.44
CA ASP A 101 4.34 6.03 17.61
C ASP A 101 4.50 6.87 18.88
N TYR A 102 3.41 7.05 19.64
CA TYR A 102 3.50 7.62 20.97
C TYR A 102 4.12 6.54 21.83
N ASP A 103 5.45 6.55 21.89
CA ASP A 103 6.28 5.77 22.79
C ASP A 103 5.81 6.09 24.22
N ALA A 104 4.79 5.35 24.68
CA ALA A 104 4.28 5.42 26.02
C ALA A 104 5.32 4.77 26.91
N LYS A 105 6.40 5.51 27.19
CA LYS A 105 7.37 5.21 28.23
C LYS A 105 6.60 4.83 29.48
N LYS A 106 6.82 3.60 29.94
CA LYS A 106 6.46 3.16 31.27
C LYS A 106 7.73 2.77 32.00
#